data_AF-A0AAN4Z332-F1
#
_entry.id   AF-A0AAN4Z332-F1
#
_cell.length_a   1.000
_cell.length_b   1.000
_cell.length_c   1.000
_cell.angle_alpha   90.00
_cell.angle_beta   90.00
_cell.angle_gamma   90.00
#
_symmetry.space_group_name_H-M   'P 1'
#
loop_
_entity.id
_entity.type
_entity.pdbx_description
1 polymer ?
#
loop_
_entity_poly.entity_id
_entity_poly.type
_entity_poly.pdbx_seq_one_letter_code
_entity_poly.pdbx_strand_id
1 'polypeptide(L)'
;MEATSSLEDKFVERVKSRGAHFGSDSSGLDGHQLKTIQSCFEIFAESALDSLSQAQQYRILRVRKLFRKVYSTLGPVMVVLCMLADSVTNIAKLNLEILIPKLWDQIYVPKKGLKDAATALCQEHQAVLESSGRQPS
;
A
#
# COMPACT_ATOMS: atom_id res chain seq x y z
N MET A 1 -27.56 10.90 14.60
CA MET A 1 -27.24 10.30 13.28
C MET A 1 -25.79 9.87 13.33
N GLU A 2 -25.52 8.58 13.50
CA GLU A 2 -24.16 8.07 13.29
C GLU A 2 -23.83 8.23 11.81
N ALA A 3 -22.81 9.03 11.48
CA ALA A 3 -22.31 9.11 10.12
C ALA A 3 -21.84 7.70 9.72
N THR A 4 -22.46 7.12 8.69
CA THR A 4 -21.97 5.89 8.09
C THR A 4 -20.56 6.15 7.55
N SER A 5 -19.56 5.75 8.33
CA SER A 5 -18.15 5.89 7.99
C SER A 5 -17.87 5.26 6.63
N SER A 6 -17.30 6.03 5.70
CA SER A 6 -16.99 5.58 4.34
C SER A 6 -15.95 4.46 4.36
N LEU A 7 -15.85 3.69 3.26
CA LEU A 7 -14.82 2.66 3.14
C LEU A 7 -13.41 3.24 3.32
N GLU A 8 -13.21 4.46 2.83
CA GLU A 8 -11.98 5.23 2.96
C GLU A 8 -11.69 5.60 4.42
N ASP A 9 -12.69 6.05 5.18
CA ASP A 9 -12.49 6.38 6.61
C ASP A 9 -12.07 5.15 7.41
N LYS A 10 -12.73 4.01 7.19
CA LYS A 10 -12.36 2.73 7.84
C LYS A 10 -10.98 2.25 7.43
N PHE A 11 -10.56 2.53 6.20
CA PHE A 11 -9.22 2.19 5.74
C PHE A 11 -8.17 3.10 6.39
N VAL A 12 -8.41 4.40 6.46
CA VAL A 12 -7.55 5.39 7.10
C VAL A 12 -7.35 5.06 8.59
N GLU A 13 -8.41 4.70 9.31
CA GLU A 13 -8.31 4.26 10.71
C GLU A 13 -7.46 2.99 10.87
N ARG A 14 -7.54 2.05 9.91
CA ARG A 14 -6.68 0.86 9.93
C ARG A 14 -5.22 1.19 9.64
N VAL A 15 -4.94 2.08 8.68
CA VAL A 15 -3.59 2.60 8.41
C VAL A 15 -3.01 3.24 9.67
N LYS A 16 -3.78 4.11 10.33
CA LYS A 16 -3.39 4.77 11.58
C LYS A 16 -3.12 3.78 12.70
N SER A 17 -4.03 2.82 12.88
CA SER A 17 -3.86 1.74 13.86
C SER A 17 -2.56 0.98 13.60
N ARG A 18 -2.28 0.56 12.36
CA ARG A 18 -1.01 -0.12 12.01
C ARG A 18 0.21 0.72 12.33
N GLY A 19 0.21 2.01 11.97
CA GLY A 19 1.31 2.93 12.28
C GLY A 19 1.60 3.04 13.78
N ALA A 20 0.56 3.06 14.61
CA ALA A 20 0.68 3.18 16.07
C ALA A 20 1.34 1.95 16.73
N HIS A 21 1.27 0.77 16.11
CA HIS A 21 1.85 -0.46 16.66
C HIS A 21 3.37 -0.55 16.47
N PHE A 22 3.98 0.28 15.61
CA PHE A 22 5.43 0.32 15.48
C PHE A 22 6.03 1.12 16.64
N GLY A 23 7.03 0.60 17.36
CA GLY A 23 7.74 1.24 18.48
C GLY A 23 8.92 2.11 18.03
N SER A 24 9.31 3.13 18.81
CA SER A 24 10.48 4.02 18.54
C SER A 24 11.77 3.23 18.42
N ASP A 25 11.86 2.17 19.21
CA ASP A 25 13.08 1.41 19.46
C ASP A 25 12.96 -0.06 18.98
N SER A 26 11.88 -0.42 18.27
CA SER A 26 11.61 -1.78 17.83
C SER A 26 12.13 -2.08 16.43
N SER A 27 12.72 -3.28 16.29
CA SER A 27 13.25 -3.91 15.09
C SER A 27 12.23 -3.99 13.94
N GLY A 28 12.38 -3.12 12.93
CA GLY A 28 11.84 -3.31 11.57
C GLY A 28 10.40 -3.85 11.46
N LEU A 29 10.16 -4.65 10.42
CA LEU A 29 8.92 -5.40 10.22
C LEU A 29 9.07 -6.80 10.84
N ASP A 30 8.03 -7.31 11.50
CA ASP A 30 8.02 -8.70 11.95
C ASP A 30 7.85 -9.68 10.77
N GLY A 31 8.10 -10.97 11.00
CA GLY A 31 8.05 -11.98 9.93
C GLY A 31 6.66 -12.16 9.29
N HIS A 32 5.58 -11.90 10.02
CA HIS A 32 4.22 -11.95 9.47
C HIS A 32 3.94 -10.73 8.59
N GLN A 33 4.35 -9.55 9.04
CA GLN A 33 4.25 -8.30 8.28
C GLN A 33 5.07 -8.37 7.00
N LEU A 34 6.30 -8.89 7.07
CA LEU A 34 7.16 -9.08 5.90
C LEU A 34 6.50 -10.01 4.88
N LYS A 35 5.96 -11.17 5.32
CA LYS A 35 5.23 -12.09 4.43
C LYS A 35 4.02 -11.43 3.79
N THR A 36 3.24 -10.66 4.56
CA THR A 36 2.07 -9.94 4.05
C THR A 36 2.46 -8.97 2.93
N ILE A 37 3.57 -8.25 3.12
CA ILE A 37 4.10 -7.29 2.15
C ILE A 37 4.66 -8.02 0.92
N GLN A 38 5.42 -9.10 1.12
CA GLN A 38 5.95 -9.92 0.02
C GLN A 38 4.83 -10.48 -0.84
N SER A 39 3.78 -11.06 -0.25
CA SER A 39 2.60 -11.52 -1.00
C SER A 39 1.90 -10.40 -1.75
N CYS A 40 1.86 -9.18 -1.19
CA CYS A 40 1.37 -8.02 -1.93
C CYS A 40 2.26 -7.74 -3.16
N PHE A 41 3.58 -7.72 -3.01
CA PHE A 41 4.52 -7.49 -4.12
C PHE A 41 4.49 -8.59 -5.19
N GLU A 42 4.34 -9.85 -4.82
CA GLU A 42 4.18 -10.97 -5.75
C GLU A 42 2.94 -10.78 -6.63
N ILE A 43 1.81 -10.35 -6.04
CA ILE A 43 0.59 -10.01 -6.79
C ILE A 43 0.84 -8.82 -7.74
N PHE A 44 1.81 -7.96 -7.43
CA PHE A 44 2.19 -6.84 -8.28
C PHE A 44 3.21 -7.18 -9.37
N ALA A 45 3.80 -8.38 -9.40
CA ALA A 45 4.65 -8.79 -10.52
C ALA A 45 3.84 -8.89 -11.83
N GLU A 46 4.42 -8.50 -12.97
CA GLU A 46 3.74 -8.59 -14.27
C GLU A 46 3.39 -10.02 -14.65
N SER A 47 4.29 -10.97 -14.38
CA SER A 47 4.07 -12.40 -14.57
C SER A 47 2.91 -12.98 -13.75
N ALA A 48 2.47 -12.30 -12.68
CA ALA A 48 1.34 -12.74 -11.88
C ALA A 48 -0.02 -12.45 -12.56
N LEU A 49 -0.06 -11.62 -13.60
CA LEU A 49 -1.32 -11.27 -14.28
C LEU A 49 -1.79 -12.35 -15.26
N ASP A 50 -0.85 -13.06 -15.89
CA ASP A 50 -1.14 -13.98 -17.00
C ASP A 50 -2.01 -15.18 -16.59
N SER A 51 -1.98 -15.56 -15.32
CA SER A 51 -2.75 -16.68 -14.76
C SER A 51 -4.11 -16.26 -14.16
N LEU A 52 -4.45 -14.97 -14.19
CA LEU A 52 -5.62 -14.42 -13.52
C LEU A 52 -6.76 -14.09 -14.47
N SER A 53 -7.99 -14.16 -13.97
CA SER A 53 -9.17 -13.67 -14.69
C SER A 53 -9.10 -12.15 -14.94
N GLN A 54 -9.79 -11.66 -15.96
CA GLN A 54 -9.87 -10.22 -16.26
C GLN A 54 -10.31 -9.38 -15.06
N ALA A 55 -11.26 -9.86 -14.27
CA ALA A 55 -11.73 -9.16 -13.07
C ALA A 55 -10.65 -9.06 -11.98
N GLN A 56 -9.81 -10.09 -11.83
CA GLN A 56 -8.68 -10.09 -10.91
C GLN A 56 -7.57 -9.16 -11.42
N GLN A 57 -7.23 -9.23 -12.71
CA GLN A 57 -6.25 -8.34 -13.34
C GLN A 57 -6.66 -6.87 -13.16
N TYR A 58 -7.93 -6.53 -13.43
CA TYR A 58 -8.44 -5.17 -13.24
C TYR A 58 -8.28 -4.67 -11.79
N ARG A 59 -8.62 -5.51 -10.80
CA ARG A 59 -8.44 -5.17 -9.38
C ARG A 59 -6.97 -4.91 -9.04
N ILE A 60 -6.07 -5.76 -9.52
CA ILE A 60 -4.63 -5.61 -9.29
C ILE A 60 -4.11 -4.32 -9.90
N LEU A 61 -4.45 -4.03 -11.16
CA LEU A 61 -4.06 -2.80 -11.84
C LEU A 61 -4.55 -1.56 -11.09
N ARG A 62 -5.77 -1.59 -10.56
CA ARG A 62 -6.31 -0.50 -9.75
C ARG A 62 -5.51 -0.28 -8.45
N VAL A 63 -5.14 -1.36 -7.76
CA VAL A 63 -4.29 -1.26 -6.56
C VAL A 63 -2.87 -0.80 -6.90
N ARG A 64 -2.27 -1.26 -8.01
CA ARG A 64 -0.96 -0.77 -8.49
C ARG A 64 -0.99 0.75 -8.70
N LYS A 65 -2.03 1.26 -9.38
CA LYS A 65 -2.21 2.71 -9.58
C LYS A 65 -2.32 3.45 -8.24
N LEU A 66 -3.01 2.86 -7.26
CA LEU A 66 -3.14 3.41 -5.92
C LEU A 66 -1.80 3.49 -5.20
N PHE A 67 -1.05 2.39 -5.12
CA PHE A 67 0.24 2.37 -4.45
C PHE A 67 1.29 3.25 -5.13
N ARG A 68 1.30 3.36 -6.46
CA ARG A 68 2.14 4.35 -7.17
C ARG A 68 1.81 5.78 -6.76
N LYS A 69 0.52 6.10 -6.68
CA LYS A 69 0.10 7.44 -6.27
C LYS A 69 0.48 7.70 -4.81
N VAL A 70 0.23 6.75 -3.91
CA VAL A 70 0.67 6.84 -2.50
C VAL A 70 2.19 7.00 -2.40
N TYR A 71 2.98 6.21 -3.13
CA TYR A 71 4.44 6.28 -3.12
C TYR A 71 4.94 7.66 -3.54
N SER A 72 4.49 8.15 -4.70
CA SER A 72 4.92 9.45 -5.26
C SER A 72 4.44 10.65 -4.44
N THR A 73 3.34 10.48 -3.69
CA THR A 73 2.68 11.58 -2.97
C THR A 73 3.07 11.63 -1.49
N LEU A 74 3.14 10.46 -0.83
CA LEU A 74 3.26 10.30 0.62
C LEU A 74 4.49 9.48 1.04
N GLY A 75 5.17 8.83 0.08
CA GLY A 75 6.42 8.10 0.31
C GLY A 75 6.25 6.62 0.67
N PRO A 76 7.38 5.89 0.81
CA PRO A 76 7.42 4.42 0.94
C PRO A 76 6.74 3.90 2.21
N VAL A 77 6.86 4.64 3.32
CA VAL A 77 6.26 4.24 4.60
C VAL A 77 4.75 4.12 4.48
N MET A 78 4.11 5.07 3.80
CA MET A 78 2.66 5.05 3.63
C MET A 78 2.20 3.89 2.74
N VAL A 79 3.01 3.51 1.73
CA VAL A 79 2.73 2.32 0.90
C VAL A 79 2.71 1.07 1.75
N VAL A 80 3.74 0.87 2.59
CA VAL A 80 3.82 -0.28 3.49
C VAL A 80 2.65 -0.32 4.46
N LEU A 81 2.31 0.82 5.08
CA LEU A 81 1.15 0.88 5.98
C LEU A 81 -0.16 0.57 5.25
N CYS A 82 -0.33 1.01 4.01
CA CYS A 82 -1.50 0.68 3.20
C CYS A 82 -1.57 -0.82 2.88
N MET A 83 -0.44 -1.48 2.58
CA MET A 83 -0.38 -2.93 2.35
C MET A 83 -0.75 -3.74 3.62
N LEU A 84 -0.37 -3.23 4.80
CA LEU A 84 -0.67 -3.89 6.08
C LEU A 84 -2.09 -3.59 6.61
N ALA A 85 -2.76 -2.57 6.07
CA ALA A 85 -4.06 -2.11 6.56
C ALA A 85 -5.21 -3.01 6.10
N ASP A 86 -5.15 -3.57 4.89
CA ASP A 86 -6.21 -4.43 4.34
C ASP A 86 -5.71 -5.30 3.19
N SER A 87 -6.53 -6.26 2.77
CA SER A 87 -6.28 -7.09 1.58
C SER A 87 -6.36 -6.30 0.28
N VAL A 88 -5.62 -6.75 -0.74
CA VAL A 88 -5.66 -6.20 -2.11
C VAL A 88 -7.10 -6.09 -2.64
N THR A 89 -7.95 -7.08 -2.38
CA THR A 89 -9.36 -7.10 -2.79
C THR A 89 -10.16 -5.93 -2.21
N ASN A 90 -9.90 -5.54 -0.96
CA ASN A 90 -10.59 -4.43 -0.32
C ASN A 90 -9.97 -3.09 -0.73
N ILE A 91 -8.65 -3.03 -0.85
CA ILE A 91 -7.95 -1.82 -1.35
C ILE A 91 -8.42 -1.47 -2.76
N ALA A 92 -8.67 -2.46 -3.61
CA ALA A 92 -9.18 -2.26 -4.97
C ALA A 92 -10.56 -1.58 -5.02
N LYS A 93 -11.30 -1.53 -3.92
CA LYS A 93 -12.62 -0.88 -3.86
C LYS A 93 -12.53 0.61 -3.52
N LEU A 94 -11.39 1.06 -3.00
CA LEU A 94 -11.21 2.43 -2.52
C LEU A 94 -11.22 3.45 -3.66
N ASN A 95 -11.79 4.63 -3.39
CA ASN A 95 -11.68 5.78 -4.26
C ASN A 95 -10.38 6.55 -3.98
N LEU A 96 -9.50 6.57 -4.98
CA LEU A 96 -8.17 7.19 -4.92
C LEU A 96 -8.22 8.70 -4.68
N GLU A 97 -9.17 9.40 -5.31
CA GLU A 97 -9.31 10.86 -5.21
C GLU A 97 -9.75 11.29 -3.81
N ILE A 98 -10.50 10.43 -3.12
CA ILE A 98 -10.96 10.65 -1.74
C ILE A 98 -9.90 10.18 -0.75
N LEU A 99 -9.26 9.04 -1.01
CA LEU A 99 -8.32 8.42 -0.08
C LEU A 99 -7.04 9.23 0.10
N ILE A 100 -6.43 9.71 -0.98
CA ILE A 100 -5.12 10.37 -0.92
C ILE A 100 -5.14 11.61 -0.01
N PRO A 101 -6.11 12.54 -0.13
CA PRO A 101 -6.23 13.66 0.81
C PRO A 101 -6.36 13.20 2.26
N LYS A 102 -7.18 12.18 2.54
CA LYS A 102 -7.37 11.67 3.92
C LYS A 102 -6.12 11.05 4.52
N LEU A 103 -5.29 10.41 3.70
CA LEU A 103 -4.00 9.86 4.12
C LEU A 103 -2.95 10.94 4.36
N TRP A 104 -3.08 12.12 3.74
CA TRP A 104 -2.19 13.26 3.93
C TRP A 104 -2.24 13.76 5.38
N ASP A 105 -3.44 13.78 5.97
CA ASP A 105 -3.64 14.13 7.38
C ASP A 105 -3.10 13.08 8.35
N GLN A 106 -2.73 11.90 7.83
CA GLN A 106 -2.13 10.80 8.59
C GLN A 106 -0.62 10.67 8.40
N ILE A 107 0.06 11.70 7.85
CA ILE A 107 1.53 11.68 7.75
C ILE A 107 2.10 11.70 9.17
N TYR A 108 2.33 10.50 9.71
CA TYR A 108 3.06 10.25 10.93
C TYR A 108 4.55 10.46 10.66
N VAL A 109 5.29 11.04 11.62
CA VAL A 109 6.75 11.12 11.55
C VAL A 109 7.30 9.69 11.62
N PRO A 110 7.83 9.11 10.53
CA PRO A 110 8.15 7.71 10.50
C PRO A 110 9.29 7.37 11.45
N LYS A 111 9.14 6.27 12.18
CA LYS A 111 10.22 5.73 13.01
C LYS A 111 11.33 5.23 12.10
N LYS A 112 12.59 5.47 12.46
CA LYS A 112 13.75 5.23 11.58
C LYS A 112 13.79 3.81 11.02
N GLY A 113 13.58 2.79 11.86
CA GLY A 113 13.56 1.39 11.42
C GLY A 113 12.46 1.05 10.41
N LEU A 114 11.25 1.61 10.57
CA LEU A 114 10.16 1.42 9.61
C LEU A 114 10.46 2.13 8.29
N LYS A 115 11.05 3.34 8.36
CA LYS A 115 11.46 4.09 7.17
C LYS A 115 12.50 3.32 6.36
N ASP A 116 13.52 2.79 7.02
CA ASP A 116 14.61 2.07 6.35
C ASP A 116 14.08 0.76 5.73
N ALA A 117 13.28 -0.01 6.47
CA ALA A 117 12.66 -1.23 5.97
C ALA A 117 11.71 -0.98 4.78
N ALA A 118 10.86 0.05 4.88
CA ALA A 118 9.95 0.42 3.80
C ALA A 118 10.70 0.91 2.55
N THR A 119 11.78 1.66 2.74
CA THR A 119 12.61 2.14 1.64
C THR A 119 13.28 0.96 0.92
N ALA A 120 13.89 0.04 1.66
CA ALA A 120 14.52 -1.15 1.09
C ALA A 120 13.52 -2.01 0.29
N LEU A 121 12.35 -2.29 0.87
CA LEU A 121 11.30 -3.07 0.19
C LEU A 121 10.79 -2.38 -1.08
N CYS A 122 10.53 -1.07 -1.03
CA CYS A 122 10.07 -0.35 -2.22
C CYS A 122 11.17 -0.26 -3.29
N GLN A 123 12.45 -0.19 -2.92
CA GLN A 123 13.58 -0.18 -3.86
C GLN A 123 13.77 -1.54 -4.54
N GLU A 124 13.71 -2.63 -3.78
CA GLU A 124 13.78 -3.99 -4.32
C GLU A 124 12.69 -4.26 -5.36
N HIS A 125 11.52 -3.65 -5.16
CA HIS A 125 10.36 -3.78 -6.05
C HIS A 125 10.11 -2.53 -6.91
N GLN A 126 11.08 -1.60 -7.02
CA GLN A 126 10.92 -0.35 -7.75
C GLN A 126 10.69 -0.60 -9.25
N ALA A 127 11.33 -1.63 -9.81
CA ALA A 127 11.08 -2.06 -11.19
C ALA A 127 9.60 -2.40 -11.45
N VAL A 128 8.91 -3.00 -10.47
CA VAL A 128 7.47 -3.35 -10.54
C VAL A 128 6.59 -2.09 -10.44
N LEU A 129 7.01 -1.12 -9.62
CA LEU A 129 6.33 0.16 -9.48
C LEU A 129 6.58 1.09 -10.67
N GLU A 130 7.66 0.92 -11.44
CA GLU A 130 8.01 1.79 -12.56
C GLU A 130 7.68 1.20 -13.95
N SER A 131 7.72 -0.13 -14.13
CA SER A 131 7.58 -0.78 -15.45
C SER A 131 6.20 -0.59 -16.09
N SER A 132 5.11 -0.63 -15.32
CA SER A 132 3.76 -0.52 -15.88
C SER A 132 3.30 0.93 -16.13
N GLY A 133 4.25 1.88 -16.25
CA GLY A 133 4.03 3.24 -16.73
C GLY A 133 4.45 3.46 -18.19
N ARG A 134 5.17 2.51 -18.80
CA ARG A 134 5.50 2.52 -20.22
C ARG A 134 4.53 1.62 -20.98
N GLN A 135 3.39 2.16 -21.38
CA GLN A 135 2.79 1.68 -22.63
C GLN A 135 3.56 2.36 -23.76
N PRO A 136 4.34 1.64 -24.58
CA PRO A 136 4.72 2.17 -25.88
C PRO A 136 3.43 2.32 -26.70
N SER A 137 3.28 3.51 -27.27
CA SER A 137 2.25 3.87 -28.23
C SER A 137 2.35 3.02 -29.50
#